data_AF-A0A7X5L7U9-F1
#
_entry.id   AF-A0A7X5L7U9-F1
#
_cell.length_a   1.000
_cell.length_b   1.000
_cell.length_c   1.000
_cell.angle_alpha   90.00
_cell.angle_beta   90.00
_cell.angle_gamma   90.00
#
_symmetry.space_group_name_H-M   'P 1'
#
loop_
_entity.id
_entity.type
_entity.pdbx_description
1 polymer ?
#
loop_
_entity_poly.entity_id
_entity_poly.type
_entity_poly.pdbx_seq_one_letter_code
_entity_poly.pdbx_strand_id
1 'polypeptide(L)'
;MNKYLNAKEYDIFSTILHSEEPLNVSQIIEFHPNMTANIVQPSIRKLIKLKLVEVADITLEGNIFSRRFKPTASASNIIQKMFIDDYIHFSMLVPSQSLMSAMIQADNNPEQAMQEIREIEQLLQEYKEKKNAKKD
;
A
#
# COMPACT_ATOMS: atom_id res chain seq x y z
N MET A 1 12.35 1.35 11.63
CA MET A 1 12.36 2.76 11.19
C MET A 1 11.71 2.77 9.82
N ASN A 2 10.55 3.42 9.65
CA ASN A 2 9.78 3.30 8.42
C ASN A 2 10.35 4.30 7.40
N LYS A 3 11.11 3.79 6.42
CA LYS A 3 11.94 4.58 5.50
C LYS A 3 11.09 5.53 4.64
N TYR A 4 9.86 5.15 4.35
CA TYR A 4 9.02 5.82 3.37
C TYR A 4 7.86 6.60 4.00
N LEU A 5 7.04 5.96 4.82
CA LEU A 5 5.84 6.56 5.40
C LEU A 5 5.81 6.37 6.92
N ASN A 6 5.37 7.38 7.66
CA ASN A 6 5.00 7.21 9.07
C ASN A 6 3.59 6.64 9.22
N ALA A 7 3.17 6.28 10.44
CA ALA A 7 1.87 5.68 10.70
C ALA A 7 0.69 6.51 10.12
N LYS A 8 0.68 7.83 10.36
CA LYS A 8 -0.38 8.71 9.86
C LYS A 8 -0.41 8.78 8.33
N GLU A 9 0.76 8.76 7.69
CA GLU A 9 0.87 8.74 6.24
C GLU A 9 0.37 7.43 5.63
N TYR A 10 0.58 6.29 6.31
CA TYR A 10 -0.01 5.00 5.94
C TYR A 10 -1.53 5.03 6.06
N ASP A 11 -2.06 5.52 7.18
CA ASP A 11 -3.51 5.59 7.41
C ASP A 11 -4.21 6.45 6.35
N ILE A 12 -3.65 7.63 6.06
CA ILE A 12 -4.15 8.53 5.00
C ILE A 12 -4.11 7.85 3.64
N PHE A 13 -2.98 7.23 3.29
CA PHE A 13 -2.85 6.56 1.99
C PHE A 13 -3.79 5.36 1.87
N SER A 14 -3.92 4.53 2.92
CA SER A 14 -4.85 3.41 2.97
C SER A 14 -6.29 3.86 2.74
N THR A 15 -6.67 5.01 3.32
CA THR A 15 -8.01 5.59 3.14
C THR A 15 -8.25 5.98 1.67
N ILE A 16 -7.27 6.64 1.04
CA ILE A 16 -7.37 7.01 -0.37
C ILE A 16 -7.36 5.76 -1.28
N LEU A 17 -6.59 4.73 -0.91
CA LEU A 17 -6.44 3.49 -1.69
C LEU A 17 -7.72 2.66 -1.75
N HIS A 18 -8.45 2.60 -0.64
CA HIS A 18 -9.67 1.79 -0.52
C HIS A 18 -10.95 2.60 -0.73
N SER A 19 -10.86 3.90 -1.04
CA SER A 19 -12.03 4.71 -1.36
C SER A 19 -12.50 4.46 -2.78
N GLU A 20 -13.82 4.32 -2.95
CA GLU A 20 -14.44 4.17 -4.28
C GLU A 20 -14.32 5.45 -5.12
N GLU A 21 -14.29 6.62 -4.46
CA GLU A 21 -14.29 7.93 -5.09
C GLU A 21 -13.07 8.76 -4.64
N PRO A 22 -12.56 9.67 -5.48
CA PRO A 22 -11.51 10.59 -5.06
C PRO A 22 -11.91 11.41 -3.84
N LEU A 23 -11.00 11.52 -2.87
CA LEU A 23 -11.26 12.18 -1.59
C LEU A 23 -10.55 13.53 -1.48
N ASN A 24 -11.21 14.52 -0.90
CA ASN A 24 -10.59 15.78 -0.51
C ASN A 24 -10.01 15.74 0.91
N VAL A 25 -9.28 16.79 1.31
CA VAL A 25 -8.65 16.89 2.64
C VAL A 25 -9.68 16.81 3.77
N SER A 26 -10.83 17.47 3.64
CA SER A 26 -11.88 17.48 4.66
C SER A 26 -12.46 16.08 4.87
N GLN A 27 -12.76 15.37 3.80
CA GLN A 27 -13.25 13.99 3.84
C GLN A 27 -12.23 13.06 4.50
N ILE A 28 -10.94 13.19 4.19
CA ILE A 28 -9.89 12.39 4.84
C ILE A 28 -9.85 12.67 6.36
N ILE A 29 -10.08 13.91 6.80
CA ILE A 29 -10.16 14.25 8.23
C ILE A 29 -11.40 13.63 8.87
N GLU A 30 -12.52 13.52 8.17
CA GLU A 30 -13.72 12.84 8.67
C GLU A 30 -13.46 11.36 8.95
N PHE A 31 -12.65 10.68 8.12
CA PHE A 31 -12.20 9.30 8.37
C PHE A 31 -11.18 9.18 9.51
N HIS A 32 -10.45 10.26 9.83
CA HIS A 32 -9.42 10.29 10.86
C HIS A 32 -9.62 11.47 11.83
N PRO A 33 -10.57 11.39 12.78
CA PRO A 33 -10.91 12.52 13.66
C PRO A 33 -9.76 13.01 14.56
N ASN A 34 -8.72 12.21 14.71
CA ASN A 34 -7.49 12.54 15.44
C ASN A 34 -6.45 13.30 14.58
N MET A 35 -6.75 13.54 13.30
CA MET A 35 -5.89 14.27 12.37
C MET A 35 -6.49 15.65 12.03
N THR A 36 -5.61 16.59 11.71
CA THR A 36 -5.99 17.95 11.29
C THR A 36 -5.46 18.22 9.89
N ALA A 37 -5.92 19.29 9.26
CA ALA A 37 -5.41 19.71 7.94
C ALA A 37 -3.88 19.92 7.94
N ASN A 38 -3.32 20.36 9.07
CA ASN A 38 -1.88 20.55 9.25
C ASN A 38 -1.08 19.23 9.29
N ILE A 39 -1.76 18.10 9.46
CA ILE A 39 -1.19 16.75 9.35
C ILE A 39 -1.48 16.19 7.94
N VAL A 40 -2.74 16.25 7.51
CA VAL A 40 -3.19 15.61 6.26
C VAL A 40 -2.54 16.26 5.03
N GLN A 41 -2.46 17.59 4.97
CA GLN A 41 -1.92 18.27 3.78
C GLN A 41 -0.43 17.97 3.54
N PRO A 42 0.48 18.05 4.53
CA PRO A 42 1.86 17.60 4.34
C PRO A 42 1.97 16.13 3.92
N SER A 43 1.17 15.24 4.52
CA SER A 43 1.16 13.82 4.16
C SER A 43 0.77 13.62 2.69
N ILE A 44 -0.29 14.27 2.22
CA ILE A 44 -0.69 14.22 0.80
C ILE A 44 0.42 14.74 -0.11
N ARG A 45 1.06 15.87 0.23
CA ARG A 45 2.19 16.39 -0.57
C ARG A 45 3.32 15.36 -0.68
N LYS A 46 3.62 14.65 0.40
CA LYS A 46 4.63 13.58 0.40
C LYS A 46 4.19 12.38 -0.44
N LEU A 47 2.93 11.94 -0.31
CA LEU A 47 2.37 10.85 -1.11
C LEU A 47 2.41 11.17 -2.61
N ILE A 48 2.14 12.42 -3.01
CA ILE A 48 2.28 12.89 -4.40
C ILE A 48 3.75 12.83 -4.84
N LYS A 49 4.68 13.30 -4.00
CA LYS A 49 6.12 13.25 -4.30
C LYS A 49 6.62 11.81 -4.49
N LEU A 50 6.05 10.88 -3.73
CA LEU A 50 6.31 9.44 -3.85
C LEU A 50 5.55 8.78 -4.99
N LYS A 51 4.70 9.53 -5.73
CA LYS A 51 3.81 9.02 -6.78
C LYS A 51 2.83 7.94 -6.29
N LEU A 52 2.48 7.95 -5.01
CA LEU A 52 1.47 7.05 -4.45
C LEU A 52 0.06 7.58 -4.73
N VAL A 53 -0.13 8.90 -4.72
CA VAL A 53 -1.40 9.55 -5.04
C VAL A 53 -1.23 10.66 -6.07
N GLU A 54 -2.31 10.99 -6.76
CA GLU A 54 -2.41 12.10 -7.71
C GLU A 54 -3.72 12.88 -7.52
N VAL A 55 -3.79 14.08 -8.09
CA VAL A 55 -5.03 14.85 -8.13
C VAL A 55 -5.93 14.25 -9.20
N ALA A 56 -7.12 13.82 -8.80
CA ALA A 56 -8.12 13.30 -9.72
C ALA A 56 -8.87 14.44 -10.43
N ASP A 57 -9.34 15.41 -9.65
CA ASP A 57 -10.08 16.57 -10.12
C ASP A 57 -10.09 17.68 -9.05
N ILE A 58 -10.76 18.79 -9.39
CA ILE A 58 -11.01 19.92 -8.50
C ILE A 58 -12.52 20.13 -8.42
N THR A 59 -13.08 20.04 -7.22
CA THR A 59 -14.49 20.34 -6.94
C THR A 59 -14.62 21.73 -6.33
N LEU A 60 -15.81 22.33 -6.47
CA LEU A 60 -16.17 23.58 -5.80
C LEU A 60 -17.18 23.27 -4.71
N GLU A 61 -16.79 23.43 -3.45
CA GLU A 61 -17.67 23.30 -2.30
C GLU A 61 -17.94 24.68 -1.72
N GLY A 62 -19.13 25.22 -2.00
CA GLY A 62 -19.46 26.62 -1.74
C GLY A 62 -18.59 27.55 -2.59
N ASN A 63 -17.69 28.31 -1.94
CA ASN A 63 -16.72 29.19 -2.61
C ASN A 63 -15.28 28.66 -2.57
N ILE A 64 -15.08 27.42 -2.11
CA ILE A 64 -13.76 26.83 -1.91
C ILE A 64 -13.49 25.79 -2.99
N PHE A 65 -12.41 26.00 -3.75
CA PHE A 65 -11.89 24.97 -4.66
C PHE A 65 -11.12 23.92 -3.85
N SER A 66 -11.53 22.67 -3.98
CA SER A 66 -10.98 21.54 -3.26
C SER A 66 -10.42 20.50 -4.22
N ARG A 67 -9.16 20.11 -4.04
CA ARG A 67 -8.55 19.02 -4.82
C ARG A 67 -8.97 17.69 -4.23
N ARG A 68 -9.39 16.77 -5.09
CA ARG A 68 -9.63 15.38 -4.72
C ARG A 68 -8.48 14.49 -5.16
N PHE A 69 -8.16 13.49 -4.36
CA PHE A 69 -6.98 12.63 -4.54
C PHE A 69 -7.39 11.18 -4.74
N LYS A 70 -6.65 10.50 -5.61
CA LYS A 70 -6.77 9.06 -5.85
C LYS A 70 -5.39 8.39 -5.93
N PRO A 71 -5.29 7.07 -5.81
CA PRO A 71 -4.03 6.36 -6.04
C PRO A 71 -3.57 6.51 -7.49
N THR A 72 -2.26 6.56 -7.72
CA THR A 72 -1.74 6.50 -9.09
C THR A 72 -1.80 5.07 -9.62
N ALA A 73 -1.80 4.91 -10.94
CA ALA A 73 -1.66 3.58 -11.57
C ALA A 73 -0.38 2.84 -11.17
N SER A 74 0.66 3.57 -10.72
CA SER A 74 1.93 2.99 -10.27
C SER A 74 1.99 2.69 -8.77
N ALA A 75 0.97 3.04 -7.99
CA ALA A 75 1.01 2.96 -6.53
C ALA A 75 1.35 1.55 -6.03
N SER A 76 0.70 0.51 -6.58
CA SER A 76 0.96 -0.89 -6.21
C SER A 76 2.43 -1.29 -6.41
N ASN A 77 3.01 -0.95 -7.56
CA ASN A 77 4.43 -1.24 -7.84
C ASN A 77 5.38 -0.51 -6.88
N ILE A 78 5.02 0.72 -6.49
CA ILE A 78 5.82 1.52 -5.55
C ILE A 78 5.76 0.91 -4.14
N ILE A 79 4.58 0.49 -3.69
CA ILE A 79 4.41 -0.21 -2.39
C ILE A 79 5.21 -1.51 -2.37
N GLN A 80 5.14 -2.31 -3.44
CA GLN A 80 5.95 -3.53 -3.56
C GLN A 80 7.44 -3.22 -3.45
N LYS A 81 7.92 -2.16 -4.11
CA LYS A 81 9.32 -1.73 -4.00
C LYS A 81 9.69 -1.30 -2.59
N MET A 82 8.81 -0.53 -1.92
CA MET A 82 9.02 -0.12 -0.53
C MET A 82 9.14 -1.34 0.39
N PHE A 83 8.27 -2.34 0.22
CA PHE A 83 8.31 -3.59 0.97
C PHE A 83 9.61 -4.36 0.71
N ILE A 84 10.03 -4.51 -0.56
CA ILE A 84 11.27 -5.22 -0.90
C ILE A 84 12.49 -4.56 -0.26
N ASP A 85 12.54 -3.22 -0.23
CA ASP A 85 13.64 -2.51 0.40
C ASP A 85 13.75 -2.81 1.90
N ASP A 86 12.62 -2.89 2.61
CA ASP A 86 12.60 -3.28 4.03
C ASP A 86 12.89 -4.78 4.20
N TYR A 87 12.34 -5.63 3.33
CA TYR A 87 12.56 -7.08 3.32
C TYR A 87 14.03 -7.45 3.16
N ILE A 88 14.81 -6.76 2.32
CA ILE A 88 16.24 -7.03 2.13
C ILE A 88 16.97 -7.01 3.48
N HIS A 89 16.63 -6.06 4.36
CA HIS A 89 17.21 -5.99 5.69
C HIS A 89 16.78 -7.16 6.59
N PHE A 90 15.51 -7.54 6.57
CA PHE A 90 15.01 -8.67 7.35
C PHE A 90 15.56 -10.02 6.87
N SER A 91 15.73 -10.18 5.55
CA SER A 91 16.22 -11.42 4.95
C SER A 91 17.66 -11.78 5.36
N MET A 92 18.44 -10.80 5.84
CA MET A 92 19.76 -11.02 6.43
C MET A 92 19.71 -11.58 7.86
N LEU A 93 18.57 -11.43 8.55
CA LEU A 93 18.39 -11.78 9.95
C LEU A 93 17.56 -13.05 10.12
N VAL A 94 16.59 -13.26 9.21
CA VAL A 94 15.61 -14.34 9.28
C VAL A 94 15.47 -14.99 7.90
N PRO A 95 15.47 -16.33 7.80
CA PRO A 95 15.22 -17.02 6.54
C PRO A 95 13.89 -16.62 5.91
N SER A 96 13.87 -16.53 4.58
CA SER A 96 12.69 -16.09 3.82
C SER A 96 11.45 -16.94 4.08
N GLN A 97 11.62 -18.25 4.30
CA GLN A 97 10.51 -19.16 4.59
C GLN A 97 9.86 -18.86 5.93
N SER A 98 10.66 -18.51 6.94
CA SER A 98 10.16 -18.13 8.27
C SER A 98 9.40 -16.81 8.22
N LEU A 99 9.89 -15.83 7.44
CA LEU A 99 9.17 -14.58 7.20
C LEU A 99 7.83 -14.83 6.48
N MET A 100 7.83 -15.65 5.43
CA MET A 100 6.61 -16.03 4.70
C MET A 100 5.60 -16.73 5.63
N SER A 101 6.07 -17.66 6.47
CA SER A 101 5.21 -18.32 7.46
C SER A 101 4.61 -17.34 8.45
N ALA A 102 5.36 -16.33 8.90
CA ALA A 102 4.85 -15.31 9.80
C ALA A 102 3.81 -14.40 9.12
N MET A 103 3.99 -14.09 7.83
CA MET A 103 3.03 -13.32 7.04
C MET A 103 1.67 -14.04 6.94
N ILE A 104 1.66 -15.33 6.59
CA ILE A 104 0.43 -16.15 6.49
C ILE A 104 -0.31 -16.23 7.83
N GLN A 105 0.41 -16.15 8.95
CA GLN A 105 -0.17 -16.23 10.29
C GLN A 105 -0.61 -14.86 10.85
N ALA A 106 -0.32 -13.75 10.16
CA ALA A 106 -0.50 -12.41 10.71
C ALA A 106 -1.99 -12.04 10.91
N ASP A 107 -2.86 -12.42 9.98
CA ASP A 107 -4.26 -11.96 9.95
C ASP A 107 -5.22 -12.84 10.78
N ASN A 108 -4.70 -13.85 11.50
CA ASN A 108 -5.44 -14.77 12.39
C ASN A 108 -6.72 -15.39 11.77
N ASN A 109 -6.85 -15.40 10.45
CA ASN A 109 -8.00 -15.94 9.72
C ASN A 109 -7.61 -17.24 8.99
N PRO A 110 -8.03 -18.42 9.49
CA PRO A 110 -7.63 -19.70 8.92
C PRO A 110 -8.08 -19.92 7.47
N GLU A 111 -9.24 -19.39 7.07
CA GLU A 111 -9.76 -19.56 5.71
C GLU A 111 -8.97 -18.73 4.70
N GLN A 112 -8.68 -17.47 5.05
CA GLN A 112 -7.81 -16.60 4.24
C GLN A 112 -6.40 -17.18 4.16
N ALA A 113 -5.83 -17.66 5.26
CA ALA A 113 -4.52 -18.30 5.28
C ALA A 113 -4.45 -19.51 4.32
N MET A 114 -5.49 -20.36 4.30
CA MET A 114 -5.55 -21.49 3.37
C MET A 114 -5.69 -21.05 1.91
N GLN A 115 -6.41 -19.96 1.64
CA GLN A 115 -6.54 -19.41 0.30
C GLN A 115 -5.21 -18.83 -0.20
N GLU A 116 -4.53 -18.05 0.63
CA GLU A 116 -3.21 -17.49 0.33
C GLU A 116 -2.17 -18.58 0.06
N ILE A 117 -2.17 -19.67 0.85
CA ILE A 117 -1.29 -20.81 0.61
C ILE A 117 -1.50 -21.40 -0.79
N ARG A 118 -2.76 -21.61 -1.20
CA ARG A 118 -3.07 -22.14 -2.54
C ARG A 118 -2.55 -21.23 -3.65
N GLU A 119 -2.72 -19.91 -3.49
CA GLU A 119 -2.24 -18.92 -4.46
C GLU A 119 -0.70 -18.92 -4.54
N ILE A 120 -0.02 -19.00 -3.38
CA ILE A 120 1.44 -19.09 -3.32
C ILE A 120 1.94 -20.40 -3.96
N GLU A 121 1.29 -21.53 -3.70
CA GLU A 121 1.63 -22.82 -4.31
C GLU A 121 1.54 -22.75 -5.84
N GLN A 122 0.47 -22.14 -6.37
CA GLN A 122 0.31 -21.92 -7.80
C GLN A 122 1.43 -21.04 -8.36
N LEU A 123 1.73 -19.90 -7.72
CA LEU A 123 2.81 -19.00 -8.16
C LEU A 123 4.18 -19.70 -8.17
N LEU A 124 4.46 -20.54 -7.17
CA LEU A 124 5.70 -21.32 -7.10
C LEU A 124 5.77 -22.37 -8.20
N GLN A 125 4.65 -23.01 -8.53
CA GLN A 125 4.58 -23.99 -9.62
C GLN A 125 4.84 -23.31 -10.97
N GLU A 126 4.14 -22.21 -11.26
CA GLU A 126 4.35 -21.43 -12.48
C GLU A 126 5.81 -20.94 -12.62
N TYR A 127 6.43 -20.53 -11.51
CA TYR A 127 7.82 -20.11 -11.51
C TYR A 127 8.79 -21.25 -11.86
N LYS A 128 8.56 -22.46 -11.31
CA LYS A 128 9.35 -23.65 -11.62
C LYS A 128 9.23 -24.03 -13.10
N GLU A 129 8.01 -24.00 -13.64
CA GLU A 129 7.72 -24.32 -15.04
C GLU A 129 8.42 -23.34 -15.99
N LYS A 130 8.28 -22.02 -15.74
CA LYS A 130 8.96 -20.97 -16.52
C LYS A 130 10.49 -21.09 -16.49
N LYS A 131 11.07 -21.60 -15.39
CA LYS A 131 12.51 -21.80 -15.26
C LYS A 131 13.00 -23.06 -15.98
N ASN A 132 12.18 -24.11 -16.03
CA ASN A 132 12.49 -25.34 -16.76
C ASN A 132 12.34 -25.16 -18.27
N ALA A 133 11.31 -24.44 -18.73
CA ALA A 133 11.10 -24.15 -20.16
C ALA A 133 12.15 -23.22 -20.81
N LYS A 134 13.02 -22.58 -20.01
CA LYS A 134 14.14 -21.75 -20.49
C LYS A 134 15.48 -22.51 -20.55
N LYS A 135 15.50 -23.78 -20.14
CA LYS A 135 16.69 -24.64 -20.17
C LYS A 135 16.74 -25.55 -21.41
N ASP A 136 15.65 -25.64 -22.16
CA ASP A 136 15.55 -26.30 -23.47
C ASP A 136 15.62 -25.24 -24.59
#